data_AF-F4KWF3-F1
#
_entry.id   AF-F4KWF3-F1
#
_cell.length_a   1.000
_cell.length_b   1.000
_cell.length_c   1.000
_cell.angle_alpha   90.00
_cell.angle_beta   90.00
_cell.angle_gamma   90.00
#
_symmetry.space_group_name_H-M   'P 1'
#
loop_
_entity.id
_entity.type
_entity.pdbx_description
1 polymer ?
#
loop_
_entity_poly.entity_id
_entity_poly.type
_entity_poly.pdbx_seq_one_letter_code
_entity_poly.pdbx_strand_id
1 'polypeptide(L)'
;MVKRWGYALLGVLVFSIPSFAQKWLPAKKIIRRDAPALSISPNPLRLNIAYRNATDYLPDTAHLEHSPLRYLRINVHFMNASDRAHNYDGEEAIRFAKELIDYANQDLQKNNKLWLPYRNNLPVIPPRYQYQLSPQPTNPGDQGIYFHYDDRLCYYIHKGPTANLFETEVLEKYQISADSVLNVFIMPHHPDSMKSAWYSKTAGGVGVMLGNAIKMAGMYESHHPAWAYRGILNHEAGHFLGLSHAFFRDGCDDTPEHGNPCWSRTTEAPCDTAASNNMMDYNALQNALSPCQIGTMHARMADTNSYERRFLVKNWCTRQEGQDITIRDTVVWKGDKDLTGQVTIIAGGVLRVEARLSLPENARITLMPGAELQLGSKALLHNACGLEWEGIEAPRRFLGARGRVLAEDGARIRGARFIDY
;
A
#
# COMPACT_ATOMS: atom_id res chain seq x y z
N MET A 1 -22.69 66.58 -45.98
CA MET A 1 -23.07 65.23 -46.43
C MET A 1 -21.79 64.42 -46.61
N VAL A 2 -21.69 63.22 -45.98
CA VAL A 2 -20.66 62.16 -46.20
C VAL A 2 -19.26 62.51 -45.65
N LYS A 3 -18.51 61.71 -44.86
CA LYS A 3 -18.63 60.37 -44.25
C LYS A 3 -17.63 60.25 -43.07
N ARG A 4 -17.97 59.34 -42.15
CA ARG A 4 -17.21 58.82 -40.99
C ARG A 4 -15.89 58.11 -41.37
N TRP A 5 -14.91 58.17 -40.46
CA TRP A 5 -14.07 57.04 -40.04
C TRP A 5 -13.81 57.16 -38.53
N GLY A 6 -14.13 56.12 -37.77
CA GLY A 6 -13.89 56.03 -36.32
C GLY A 6 -13.51 54.60 -35.97
N TYR A 7 -12.30 54.43 -35.45
CA TYR A 7 -11.66 53.16 -35.12
C TYR A 7 -12.33 52.49 -33.90
N ALA A 8 -12.54 51.17 -33.99
CA ALA A 8 -12.95 50.33 -32.87
C ALA A 8 -11.73 49.77 -32.15
N LEU A 9 -11.63 50.01 -30.85
CA LEU A 9 -10.65 49.40 -29.93
C LEU A 9 -11.37 48.29 -29.16
N LEU A 10 -10.91 47.05 -29.34
CA LEU A 10 -11.37 45.87 -28.62
C LEU A 10 -10.76 45.88 -27.20
N GLY A 11 -11.59 46.02 -26.18
CA GLY A 11 -11.19 45.81 -24.77
C GLY A 11 -11.26 44.33 -24.41
N VAL A 12 -10.13 43.76 -24.00
CA VAL A 12 -10.02 42.41 -23.44
C VAL A 12 -10.49 42.44 -21.98
N LEU A 13 -11.61 41.78 -21.69
CA LEU A 13 -12.09 41.52 -20.33
C LEU A 13 -11.34 40.31 -19.76
N VAL A 14 -10.42 40.57 -18.83
CA VAL A 14 -9.82 39.55 -17.96
C VAL A 14 -10.84 39.19 -16.89
N PHE A 15 -11.43 38.00 -16.96
CA PHE A 15 -12.24 37.46 -15.88
C PHE A 15 -11.32 36.87 -14.81
N SER A 16 -11.29 37.53 -13.65
CA SER A 16 -10.71 37.02 -12.42
C SER A 16 -11.49 35.80 -11.94
N ILE A 17 -10.83 34.65 -11.81
CA ILE A 17 -11.40 33.45 -11.19
C ILE A 17 -11.57 33.74 -9.68
N PRO A 18 -12.77 33.64 -9.09
CA PRO A 18 -12.92 33.85 -7.66
C PRO A 18 -12.28 32.70 -6.88
N SER A 19 -11.42 33.04 -5.92
CA SER A 19 -10.92 32.09 -4.93
C SER A 19 -12.09 31.52 -4.12
N PHE A 20 -12.32 30.21 -4.21
CA PHE A 20 -13.38 29.56 -3.46
C PHE A 20 -12.98 29.45 -1.98
N ALA A 21 -13.74 30.14 -1.14
CA ALA A 21 -13.67 30.01 0.30
C ALA A 21 -14.12 28.61 0.74
N GLN A 22 -13.36 27.97 1.63
CA GLN A 22 -13.75 26.75 2.34
C GLN A 22 -15.14 26.94 3.00
N LYS A 23 -16.18 26.28 2.44
CA LYS A 23 -17.50 26.21 3.09
C LYS A 23 -17.44 25.25 4.28
N TRP A 24 -17.37 25.81 5.48
CA TRP A 24 -17.74 25.12 6.71
C TRP A 24 -19.28 25.07 6.79
N LEU A 25 -19.86 23.86 6.88
CA LEU A 25 -21.32 23.75 6.99
C LEU A 25 -21.77 24.05 8.44
N PRO A 26 -22.85 24.85 8.62
CA PRO A 26 -23.36 25.18 9.94
C PRO A 26 -24.07 23.98 10.58
N ALA A 27 -23.78 23.76 11.87
CA ALA A 27 -24.10 22.60 12.71
C ALA A 27 -25.60 22.25 12.94
N LYS A 28 -26.56 22.87 12.24
CA LYS A 28 -28.00 22.81 12.64
C LYS A 28 -28.79 21.55 12.24
N LYS A 29 -28.18 20.56 11.56
CA LYS A 29 -28.87 19.30 11.17
C LYS A 29 -28.20 18.02 11.66
N ILE A 30 -27.10 18.13 12.40
CA ILE A 30 -26.39 16.97 12.93
C ILE A 30 -26.95 16.65 14.32
N ILE A 31 -27.47 15.44 14.52
CA ILE A 31 -27.83 14.96 15.85
C ILE A 31 -26.52 14.64 16.58
N ARG A 32 -26.11 15.56 17.46
CA ARG A 32 -24.91 15.42 18.28
C ARG A 32 -25.22 14.55 19.50
N ARG A 33 -24.31 13.63 19.82
CA ARG A 33 -24.28 12.89 21.09
C ARG A 33 -23.01 13.26 21.83
N ASP A 34 -23.13 13.45 23.14
CA ASP A 34 -22.01 13.81 24.01
C ASP A 34 -20.98 12.67 24.06
N ALA A 35 -19.71 13.01 23.83
CA ALA A 35 -18.58 12.10 23.92
C ALA A 35 -17.87 12.23 25.29
N PRO A 36 -17.38 11.13 25.90
CA PRO A 36 -16.57 11.20 27.12
C PRO A 36 -15.16 11.75 26.85
N ALA A 37 -14.63 12.54 27.80
CA ALA A 37 -13.38 13.28 27.66
C ALA A 37 -12.12 12.38 27.71
N LEU A 38 -11.14 12.64 26.84
CA LEU A 38 -9.81 12.01 26.84
C LEU A 38 -8.70 13.06 26.97
N SER A 39 -7.75 12.80 27.88
CA SER A 39 -6.60 13.66 28.20
C SER A 39 -5.40 13.43 27.26
N ILE A 40 -4.72 14.51 26.87
CA ILE A 40 -3.52 14.49 26.01
C ILE A 40 -2.27 14.78 26.88
N SER A 41 -1.18 14.04 26.66
CA SER A 41 0.15 14.32 27.22
C SER A 41 1.17 14.66 26.11
N PRO A 42 2.12 15.59 26.33
CA PRO A 42 3.10 16.01 25.33
C PRO A 42 4.52 15.45 25.63
N ASN A 43 5.15 14.79 24.64
CA ASN A 43 6.62 14.88 24.50
C ASN A 43 7.07 14.48 23.07
N PRO A 44 7.95 15.25 22.41
CA PRO A 44 8.47 14.97 21.07
C PRO A 44 9.82 14.23 21.13
N LEU A 45 10.19 13.52 20.05
CA LEU A 45 11.39 12.68 19.88
C LEU A 45 11.27 11.19 20.26
N ARG A 46 10.22 10.56 19.74
CA ARG A 46 10.22 9.27 19.02
C ARG A 46 9.09 9.43 18.02
N LEU A 47 9.26 9.05 16.75
CA LEU A 47 8.12 9.04 15.81
C LEU A 47 7.21 7.89 16.25
N ASN A 48 6.38 8.24 17.23
CA ASN A 48 5.36 7.45 17.86
C ASN A 48 4.38 7.04 16.76
N ILE A 49 4.48 5.80 16.29
CA ILE A 49 3.34 5.05 15.74
C ILE A 49 2.37 4.76 16.92
N ALA A 50 1.98 5.79 17.67
CA ALA A 50 1.30 5.62 18.96
C ALA A 50 -0.23 5.63 18.84
N TYR A 51 -0.81 5.50 17.63
CA TYR A 51 -2.27 5.61 17.47
C TYR A 51 -2.91 4.73 16.39
N ARG A 52 -2.23 3.70 15.87
CA ARG A 52 -2.87 2.78 14.91
C ARG A 52 -2.76 1.36 15.43
N ASN A 53 -3.84 0.85 16.00
CA ASN A 53 -3.94 -0.58 16.25
C ASN A 53 -4.04 -1.28 14.88
N ALA A 54 -3.09 -2.17 14.57
CA ALA A 54 -3.03 -2.86 13.28
C ALA A 54 -4.37 -3.57 12.95
N THR A 55 -5.08 -4.07 13.97
CA THR A 55 -6.35 -4.77 13.78
C THR A 55 -7.45 -3.88 13.20
N ASP A 56 -7.36 -2.56 13.36
CA ASP A 56 -8.36 -1.61 12.84
C ASP A 56 -8.30 -1.49 11.31
N TYR A 57 -7.19 -1.94 10.71
CA TYR A 57 -6.91 -1.86 9.27
C TYR A 57 -7.05 -3.21 8.56
N LEU A 58 -7.45 -4.26 9.28
CA LEU A 58 -7.62 -5.60 8.70
C LEU A 58 -8.70 -5.62 7.62
N PRO A 59 -8.44 -6.29 6.49
CA PRO A 59 -9.51 -6.69 5.59
C PRO A 59 -10.52 -7.60 6.29
N ASP A 60 -11.78 -7.18 6.29
CA ASP A 60 -12.88 -8.02 6.79
C ASP A 60 -13.16 -9.14 5.78
N THR A 61 -12.94 -10.38 6.18
CA THR A 61 -13.14 -11.55 5.31
C THR A 61 -14.60 -11.82 4.99
N ALA A 62 -15.54 -11.32 5.78
CA ALA A 62 -16.98 -11.40 5.47
C ALA A 62 -17.40 -10.35 4.43
N HIS A 63 -16.61 -9.28 4.29
CA HIS A 63 -16.89 -8.14 3.42
C HIS A 63 -15.62 -7.64 2.71
N LEU A 64 -14.96 -8.52 1.95
CA LEU A 64 -13.68 -8.18 1.29
C LEU A 64 -13.81 -7.04 0.29
N GLU A 65 -14.99 -6.84 -0.29
CA GLU A 65 -15.35 -5.72 -1.14
C GLU A 65 -15.24 -4.37 -0.41
N HIS A 66 -15.33 -4.35 0.93
CA HIS A 66 -15.07 -3.14 1.70
C HIS A 66 -13.59 -2.75 1.70
N SER A 67 -12.67 -3.65 1.35
CA SER A 67 -11.22 -3.43 1.34
C SER A 67 -10.68 -3.58 -0.08
N PRO A 68 -10.74 -2.52 -0.91
CA PRO A 68 -10.26 -2.55 -2.29
C PRO A 68 -8.81 -3.03 -2.38
N LEU A 69 -8.51 -3.74 -3.46
CA LEU A 69 -7.16 -4.18 -3.76
C LEU A 69 -6.26 -2.97 -4.04
N ARG A 70 -5.08 -2.93 -3.43
CA ARG A 70 -4.09 -1.85 -3.62
C ARG A 70 -2.94 -2.34 -4.49
N TYR A 71 -2.39 -1.45 -5.31
CA TYR A 71 -1.26 -1.78 -6.16
C TYR A 71 -0.04 -0.94 -5.78
N LEU A 72 1.04 -1.59 -5.36
CA LEU A 72 2.34 -0.99 -5.16
C LEU A 72 3.04 -0.88 -6.51
N ARG A 73 3.40 0.34 -6.88
CA ARG A 73 4.09 0.65 -8.13
C ARG A 73 5.54 0.20 -8.04
N ILE A 74 5.99 -0.60 -8.99
CA ILE A 74 7.37 -1.09 -9.04
C ILE A 74 7.95 -0.92 -10.43
N ASN A 75 9.26 -0.75 -10.50
CA ASN A 75 10.03 -1.01 -11.70
C ASN A 75 11.22 -1.93 -11.38
N VAL A 76 11.81 -2.51 -12.42
CA VAL A 76 12.92 -3.47 -12.28
C VAL A 76 14.12 -2.98 -13.08
N HIS A 77 15.29 -3.00 -12.46
CA HIS A 77 16.56 -2.57 -13.02
C HIS A 77 17.52 -3.74 -13.04
N PHE A 78 17.94 -4.18 -14.22
CA PHE A 78 19.01 -5.15 -14.38
C PHE A 78 20.34 -4.42 -14.49
N MET A 79 21.20 -4.65 -13.50
CA MET A 79 22.56 -4.14 -13.50
C MET A 79 23.48 -5.16 -14.14
N ASN A 80 24.28 -4.76 -15.12
CA ASN A 80 25.22 -5.63 -15.80
C ASN A 80 26.54 -4.87 -16.07
N ALA A 81 27.60 -5.61 -16.36
CA ALA A 81 28.84 -5.02 -16.86
C ALA A 81 28.68 -4.63 -18.34
N SER A 82 29.60 -3.82 -18.86
CA SER A 82 29.59 -3.34 -20.25
C SER A 82 29.64 -4.47 -21.28
N ASP A 83 30.22 -5.61 -20.91
CA ASP A 83 30.31 -6.83 -21.74
C ASP A 83 29.02 -7.67 -21.73
N ARG A 84 28.05 -7.30 -20.87
CA ARG A 84 26.75 -7.95 -20.71
C ARG A 84 26.79 -9.41 -20.23
N ALA A 85 27.95 -9.89 -19.81
CA ALA A 85 28.17 -11.32 -19.57
C ALA A 85 27.77 -11.79 -18.16
N HIS A 86 27.35 -10.87 -17.29
CA HIS A 86 27.28 -11.12 -15.86
C HIS A 86 25.89 -11.01 -15.27
N ASN A 87 24.84 -10.74 -16.06
CA ASN A 87 23.45 -10.77 -15.59
C ASN A 87 22.49 -11.04 -16.76
N TYR A 88 21.21 -11.19 -16.46
CA TYR A 88 20.14 -11.26 -17.46
C TYR A 88 20.12 -10.00 -18.35
N ASP A 89 19.85 -10.18 -19.65
CA ASP A 89 19.74 -9.08 -20.62
C ASP A 89 18.56 -9.32 -21.59
N GLY A 90 18.08 -8.24 -22.23
CA GLY A 90 17.05 -8.29 -23.26
C GLY A 90 15.77 -9.05 -22.87
N GLU A 91 15.28 -9.91 -23.77
CA GLU A 91 14.02 -10.65 -23.58
C GLU A 91 14.04 -11.62 -22.40
N GLU A 92 15.22 -12.19 -22.07
CA GLU A 92 15.34 -13.10 -20.92
C GLU A 92 15.09 -12.35 -19.61
N ALA A 93 15.70 -11.17 -19.45
CA ALA A 93 15.48 -10.30 -18.31
C ALA A 93 14.03 -9.80 -18.23
N ILE A 94 13.43 -9.41 -19.35
CA ILE A 94 12.03 -8.99 -19.40
C ILE A 94 11.11 -10.11 -18.90
N ARG A 95 11.32 -11.34 -19.40
CA ARG A 95 10.56 -12.52 -18.95
C ARG A 95 10.79 -12.77 -17.47
N PHE A 96 12.04 -12.79 -17.01
CA PHE A 96 12.37 -13.03 -15.61
C PHE A 96 11.71 -12.03 -14.66
N ALA A 97 11.75 -10.73 -14.98
CA ALA A 97 11.12 -9.69 -14.16
C ALA A 97 9.61 -9.86 -14.07
N LYS A 98 8.95 -10.13 -15.20
CA LYS A 98 7.50 -10.36 -15.25
C LYS A 98 7.10 -11.60 -14.45
N GLU A 99 7.83 -12.69 -14.60
CA GLU A 99 7.59 -13.92 -13.84
C GLU A 99 7.82 -13.71 -12.34
N LEU A 100 8.91 -13.06 -11.94
CA LEU A 100 9.20 -12.77 -10.53
C LEU A 100 8.03 -12.03 -9.87
N ILE A 101 7.53 -10.98 -10.53
CA ILE A 101 6.42 -10.17 -10.05
C ILE A 101 5.13 -10.98 -10.00
N ASP A 102 4.86 -11.80 -11.02
CA ASP A 102 3.67 -12.64 -11.07
C ASP A 102 3.67 -13.67 -9.93
N TYR A 103 4.77 -14.39 -9.72
CA TYR A 103 4.88 -15.35 -8.62
C TYR A 103 4.84 -14.69 -7.24
N ALA A 104 5.43 -13.50 -7.09
CA ALA A 104 5.32 -12.73 -5.85
C ALA A 104 3.86 -12.35 -5.57
N ASN A 105 3.15 -11.91 -6.60
CA ASN A 105 1.72 -11.61 -6.55
C ASN A 105 0.86 -12.84 -6.25
N GLN A 106 1.19 -14.02 -6.77
CA GLN A 106 0.49 -15.27 -6.46
C GLN A 106 0.60 -15.63 -4.98
N ASP A 107 1.80 -15.50 -4.38
CA ASP A 107 1.99 -15.73 -2.94
C ASP A 107 1.17 -14.73 -2.09
N LEU A 108 1.13 -13.45 -2.49
CA LEU A 108 0.32 -12.43 -1.82
C LEU A 108 -1.18 -12.68 -1.96
N GLN A 109 -1.66 -13.15 -3.12
CA GLN A 109 -3.07 -13.52 -3.31
C GLN A 109 -3.45 -14.71 -2.43
N LYS A 110 -2.55 -15.69 -2.30
CA LYS A 110 -2.80 -16.93 -1.57
C LYS A 110 -2.73 -16.74 -0.06
N ASN A 111 -1.70 -16.05 0.43
CA ASN A 111 -1.28 -15.95 1.83
C ASN A 111 -1.41 -17.27 2.60
N ASN A 112 -0.33 -18.06 2.68
CA ASN A 112 -0.43 -19.35 3.34
C ASN A 112 -0.65 -19.20 4.85
N LYS A 113 -1.24 -20.23 5.46
CA LYS A 113 -1.38 -20.32 6.90
C LYS A 113 0.00 -20.28 7.58
N LEU A 114 0.15 -19.41 8.58
CA LEU A 114 1.35 -19.36 9.41
C LEU A 114 1.58 -20.69 10.15
N TRP A 115 2.82 -21.14 10.16
CA TRP A 115 3.26 -22.30 10.92
C TRP A 115 3.55 -21.97 12.38
N LEU A 116 4.04 -20.75 12.65
CA LEU A 116 4.31 -20.26 13.99
C LEU A 116 3.22 -19.26 14.45
N PRO A 117 2.77 -19.33 15.72
CA PRO A 117 3.08 -20.39 16.70
C PRO A 117 2.60 -21.78 16.25
N TYR A 118 3.29 -22.85 16.65
CA TYR A 118 2.90 -24.21 16.28
C TYR A 118 1.44 -24.48 16.68
N ARG A 119 0.62 -24.97 15.72
CA ARG A 119 -0.83 -25.21 15.87
C ARG A 119 -1.67 -23.97 16.20
N ASN A 120 -1.24 -22.78 15.81
CA ASN A 120 -2.04 -21.57 15.95
C ASN A 120 -3.39 -21.64 15.19
N ASN A 121 -4.38 -20.90 15.69
CA ASN A 121 -5.70 -20.74 15.09
C ASN A 121 -5.88 -19.39 14.38
N LEU A 122 -4.79 -18.68 14.05
CA LEU A 122 -4.86 -17.38 13.37
C LEU A 122 -5.62 -17.48 12.03
N PRO A 123 -6.52 -16.55 11.71
CA PRO A 123 -7.20 -16.55 10.43
C PRO A 123 -6.21 -16.27 9.30
N VAL A 124 -6.42 -16.91 8.16
CA VAL A 124 -5.75 -16.53 6.91
C VAL A 124 -6.53 -15.37 6.32
N ILE A 125 -5.98 -14.17 6.42
CA ILE A 125 -6.58 -12.95 5.87
C ILE A 125 -5.88 -12.64 4.55
N PRO A 126 -6.59 -12.32 3.46
CA PRO A 126 -5.95 -11.89 2.23
C PRO A 126 -5.22 -10.55 2.46
N PRO A 127 -3.93 -10.42 2.10
CA PRO A 127 -3.17 -9.18 2.23
C PRO A 127 -3.75 -8.00 1.46
N ARG A 128 -4.54 -8.22 0.40
CA ARG A 128 -5.22 -7.18 -0.41
C ARG A 128 -4.28 -6.08 -0.91
N TYR A 129 -3.05 -6.43 -1.27
CA TYR A 129 -2.18 -5.62 -2.12
C TYR A 129 -1.41 -6.50 -3.11
N GLN A 130 -0.98 -5.90 -4.22
CA GLN A 130 -0.18 -6.53 -5.27
C GLN A 130 0.82 -5.55 -5.85
N TYR A 131 1.79 -6.05 -6.60
CA TYR A 131 2.72 -5.26 -7.39
C TYR A 131 2.14 -4.95 -8.76
N GLN A 132 2.44 -3.75 -9.27
CA GLN A 132 2.16 -3.35 -10.64
C GLN A 132 3.40 -2.71 -11.26
N LEU A 133 3.90 -3.32 -12.33
CA LEU A 133 4.94 -2.72 -13.17
C LEU A 133 4.49 -1.33 -13.63
N SER A 134 5.35 -0.34 -13.40
CA SER A 134 5.05 1.07 -13.55
C SER A 134 6.01 1.72 -14.54
N PRO A 135 5.71 1.65 -15.85
CA PRO A 135 6.50 2.35 -16.86
C PRO A 135 6.41 3.86 -16.70
N GLN A 136 7.37 4.59 -17.27
CA GLN A 136 7.31 6.04 -17.32
C GLN A 136 6.16 6.51 -18.22
N PRO A 137 5.23 7.36 -17.72
CA PRO A 137 4.09 7.83 -18.51
C PRO A 137 4.47 8.59 -19.78
N THR A 138 5.68 9.16 -19.81
CA THR A 138 6.20 9.95 -20.93
C THR A 138 6.76 9.11 -22.06
N ASN A 139 6.92 7.80 -21.87
CA ASN A 139 7.45 6.88 -22.87
C ASN A 139 6.47 5.71 -23.09
N PRO A 140 5.65 5.74 -24.18
CA PRO A 140 4.69 4.67 -24.47
C PRO A 140 5.29 3.27 -24.70
N GLY A 141 6.59 3.19 -24.99
CA GLY A 141 7.31 1.92 -25.14
C GLY A 141 8.00 1.42 -23.86
N ASP A 142 7.97 2.21 -22.79
CA ASP A 142 8.54 1.82 -21.51
C ASP A 142 7.70 0.68 -20.90
N GLN A 143 8.38 -0.33 -20.34
CA GLN A 143 7.77 -1.50 -19.72
C GLN A 143 7.94 -1.54 -18.19
N GLY A 144 8.57 -0.51 -17.59
CA GLY A 144 9.00 -0.49 -16.20
C GLY A 144 10.16 -1.44 -15.93
N ILE A 145 10.93 -1.79 -16.97
CA ILE A 145 12.06 -2.70 -16.92
C ILE A 145 13.23 -2.02 -17.63
N TYR A 146 14.35 -1.90 -16.93
CA TYR A 146 15.48 -1.08 -17.34
C TYR A 146 16.79 -1.87 -17.30
N PHE A 147 17.70 -1.52 -18.20
CA PHE A 147 18.99 -2.17 -18.38
C PHE A 147 20.09 -1.15 -18.20
N HIS A 148 21.03 -1.44 -17.30
CA HIS A 148 22.14 -0.55 -16.97
C HIS A 148 23.45 -1.30 -17.11
N TYR A 149 24.37 -0.74 -17.90
CA TYR A 149 25.69 -1.30 -18.13
C TYR A 149 26.74 -0.40 -17.45
N ASP A 150 27.32 -0.87 -16.35
CA ASP A 150 28.27 -0.12 -15.53
C ASP A 150 29.25 -1.06 -14.84
N ASP A 151 30.51 -1.04 -15.28
CA ASP A 151 31.55 -1.95 -14.79
C ASP A 151 31.91 -1.76 -13.31
N ARG A 152 31.54 -0.63 -12.70
CA ARG A 152 31.82 -0.32 -11.29
C ARG A 152 30.62 -0.60 -10.40
N LEU A 153 29.43 -0.17 -10.81
CA LEU A 153 28.23 -0.17 -9.97
C LEU A 153 27.33 -1.38 -10.16
N CYS A 154 27.65 -2.29 -11.09
CA CYS A 154 26.77 -3.43 -11.35
C CYS A 154 26.81 -4.53 -10.30
N TYR A 155 27.94 -4.72 -9.61
CA TYR A 155 28.13 -5.87 -8.73
C TYR A 155 27.60 -5.65 -7.31
N TYR A 156 27.01 -6.71 -6.75
CA TYR A 156 26.55 -6.79 -5.38
C TYR A 156 27.47 -7.70 -4.55
N ILE A 157 27.97 -7.17 -3.44
CA ILE A 157 28.81 -7.89 -2.48
C ILE A 157 28.08 -7.89 -1.13
N HIS A 158 27.57 -9.06 -0.74
CA HIS A 158 26.71 -9.18 0.44
C HIS A 158 27.47 -9.08 1.77
N LYS A 159 28.66 -9.69 1.84
CA LYS A 159 29.45 -9.83 3.08
C LYS A 159 30.94 -9.71 2.79
N GLY A 160 31.70 -9.29 3.81
CA GLY A 160 33.15 -9.14 3.77
C GLY A 160 33.58 -7.66 3.81
N PRO A 161 34.91 -7.40 3.82
CA PRO A 161 35.45 -6.05 3.96
C PRO A 161 35.05 -5.08 2.84
N THR A 162 34.67 -5.61 1.67
CA THR A 162 34.24 -4.84 0.49
C THR A 162 32.73 -4.96 0.24
N ALA A 163 31.95 -5.36 1.25
CA ALA A 163 30.51 -5.45 1.14
C ALA A 163 29.90 -4.09 0.78
N ASN A 164 28.95 -4.09 -0.15
CA ASN A 164 28.32 -2.86 -0.65
C ASN A 164 26.79 -2.90 -0.57
N LEU A 165 26.24 -3.83 0.22
CA LEU A 165 24.79 -4.02 0.32
C LEU A 165 24.06 -2.75 0.76
N PHE A 166 24.67 -1.91 1.61
CA PHE A 166 24.08 -0.67 2.12
C PHE A 166 24.47 0.59 1.33
N GLU A 167 25.34 0.47 0.34
CA GLU A 167 25.80 1.61 -0.46
C GLU A 167 24.70 2.12 -1.39
N THR A 168 24.44 3.43 -1.41
CA THR A 168 23.31 4.00 -2.18
C THR A 168 23.69 4.53 -3.56
N GLU A 169 24.96 4.53 -3.93
CA GLU A 169 25.44 5.15 -5.17
C GLU A 169 24.75 4.62 -6.45
N VAL A 170 24.49 3.32 -6.52
CA VAL A 170 23.74 2.73 -7.65
C VAL A 170 22.28 3.20 -7.71
N LEU A 171 21.66 3.45 -6.55
CA LEU A 171 20.30 3.98 -6.47
C LEU A 171 20.28 5.43 -6.94
N GLU A 172 21.18 6.26 -6.39
CA GLU A 172 21.29 7.68 -6.71
C GLU A 172 21.50 7.93 -8.21
N LYS A 173 22.23 7.04 -8.88
CA LYS A 173 22.51 7.16 -10.31
C LYS A 173 21.36 6.66 -11.20
N TYR A 174 20.66 5.60 -10.81
CA TYR A 174 19.84 4.82 -11.74
C TYR A 174 18.36 4.70 -11.39
N GLN A 175 17.92 5.17 -10.22
CA GLN A 175 16.50 5.15 -9.88
C GLN A 175 15.68 5.98 -10.86
N ILE A 176 14.52 5.45 -11.22
CA ILE A 176 13.51 6.10 -12.04
C ILE A 176 12.25 6.29 -11.21
N SER A 177 11.71 7.51 -11.20
CA SER A 177 10.52 7.88 -10.42
C SER A 177 10.63 7.50 -8.93
N ALA A 178 11.81 7.73 -8.34
CA ALA A 178 12.16 7.33 -6.97
C ALA A 178 11.21 7.86 -5.88
N ASP A 179 10.46 8.92 -6.17
CA ASP A 179 9.49 9.52 -5.26
C ASP A 179 8.13 8.78 -5.19
N SER A 180 7.88 7.87 -6.14
CA SER A 180 6.54 7.30 -6.35
C SER A 180 6.51 5.89 -6.96
N VAL A 181 7.65 5.26 -7.22
CA VAL A 181 7.80 3.89 -7.73
C VAL A 181 8.91 3.18 -6.95
N LEU A 182 8.65 1.97 -6.46
CA LEU A 182 9.61 1.17 -5.72
C LEU A 182 10.59 0.53 -6.71
N ASN A 183 11.86 0.91 -6.63
CA ASN A 183 12.85 0.47 -7.61
C ASN A 183 13.53 -0.83 -7.18
N VAL A 184 13.42 -1.89 -7.98
CA VAL A 184 14.03 -3.19 -7.70
C VAL A 184 15.27 -3.40 -8.57
N PHE A 185 16.46 -3.37 -7.97
CA PHE A 185 17.73 -3.60 -8.64
C PHE A 185 18.12 -5.08 -8.55
N ILE A 186 18.14 -5.77 -9.68
CA ILE A 186 18.70 -7.12 -9.83
C ILE A 186 20.16 -6.99 -10.23
N MET A 187 21.05 -7.42 -9.34
CA MET A 187 22.49 -7.22 -9.43
C MET A 187 23.21 -8.57 -9.33
N PRO A 188 24.21 -8.84 -10.17
CA PRO A 188 25.02 -10.04 -10.01
C PRO A 188 26.02 -9.90 -8.88
N HIS A 189 26.46 -11.03 -8.34
CA HIS A 189 27.61 -11.09 -7.47
C HIS A 189 28.91 -10.80 -8.23
N HIS A 190 29.85 -10.16 -7.54
CA HIS A 190 31.16 -9.90 -8.13
C HIS A 190 31.88 -11.22 -8.47
N PRO A 191 32.36 -11.44 -9.72
CA PRO A 191 32.97 -12.70 -10.13
C PRO A 191 34.15 -13.14 -9.24
N ASP A 192 35.00 -12.20 -8.84
CA ASP A 192 36.11 -12.52 -7.92
C ASP A 192 35.64 -12.92 -6.52
N SER A 193 34.52 -12.38 -6.04
CA SER A 193 33.93 -12.82 -4.77
C SER A 193 33.43 -14.26 -4.89
N MET A 194 32.83 -14.63 -6.04
CA MET A 194 32.35 -15.99 -6.29
C MET A 194 33.46 -17.05 -6.34
N LYS A 195 34.72 -16.66 -6.61
CA LYS A 195 35.89 -17.56 -6.52
C LYS A 195 36.23 -17.95 -5.08
N SER A 196 35.81 -17.17 -4.09
CA SER A 196 36.03 -17.50 -2.68
C SER A 196 35.07 -18.59 -2.21
N ALA A 197 35.62 -19.72 -1.75
CA ALA A 197 34.84 -20.84 -1.22
C ALA A 197 33.99 -20.49 0.01
N TRP A 198 34.35 -19.44 0.74
CA TRP A 198 33.53 -18.93 1.84
C TRP A 198 32.36 -18.10 1.31
N TYR A 199 32.64 -17.14 0.42
CA TYR A 199 31.63 -16.23 -0.11
C TYR A 199 30.58 -16.99 -0.92
N SER A 200 31.01 -17.88 -1.82
CA SER A 200 30.11 -18.64 -2.71
C SER A 200 29.09 -19.49 -1.96
N LYS A 201 29.44 -20.02 -0.77
CA LYS A 201 28.50 -20.74 0.12
C LYS A 201 27.39 -19.86 0.68
N THR A 202 27.59 -18.54 0.66
CA THR A 202 26.65 -17.54 1.19
C THR A 202 26.05 -16.63 0.11
N ALA A 203 26.50 -16.78 -1.14
CA ALA A 203 26.13 -15.98 -2.30
C ALA A 203 24.87 -16.53 -3.02
N GLY A 204 23.90 -16.98 -2.22
CA GLY A 204 22.59 -17.39 -2.73
C GLY A 204 21.70 -16.18 -3.03
N GLY A 205 20.42 -16.43 -3.24
CA GLY A 205 19.42 -15.36 -3.34
C GLY A 205 19.43 -14.49 -2.09
N VAL A 206 19.74 -13.20 -2.24
CA VAL A 206 19.75 -12.22 -1.13
C VAL A 206 19.03 -10.94 -1.53
N GLY A 207 18.50 -10.24 -0.54
CA GLY A 207 17.79 -8.97 -0.68
C GLY A 207 18.20 -7.95 0.37
N VAL A 208 17.99 -6.67 0.09
CA VAL A 208 18.00 -5.59 1.08
C VAL A 208 17.15 -4.40 0.61
N MET A 209 16.28 -3.91 1.48
CA MET A 209 15.55 -2.65 1.31
C MET A 209 16.39 -1.47 1.80
N LEU A 210 16.59 -0.47 0.94
CA LEU A 210 17.29 0.79 1.21
C LEU A 210 16.37 1.99 0.91
N GLY A 211 15.62 2.45 1.92
CA GLY A 211 14.72 3.60 1.81
C GLY A 211 13.51 3.38 0.89
N ASN A 212 13.74 3.49 -0.42
CA ASN A 212 12.72 3.42 -1.48
C ASN A 212 13.16 2.55 -2.66
N ALA A 213 14.18 1.72 -2.47
CA ALA A 213 14.66 0.75 -3.44
C ALA A 213 15.03 -0.56 -2.76
N ILE A 214 14.98 -1.62 -3.54
CA ILE A 214 15.38 -2.96 -3.15
C ILE A 214 16.58 -3.33 -4.01
N LYS A 215 17.63 -3.88 -3.40
CA LYS A 215 18.67 -4.60 -4.12
C LYS A 215 18.47 -6.10 -3.94
N MET A 216 18.56 -6.87 -5.02
CA MET A 216 18.50 -8.32 -5.02
C MET A 216 19.69 -8.88 -5.79
N ALA A 217 20.27 -9.98 -5.31
CA ALA A 217 21.40 -10.64 -5.96
C ALA A 217 21.34 -12.17 -5.84
N GLY A 218 22.26 -12.86 -6.51
CA GLY A 218 22.38 -14.31 -6.52
C GLY A 218 21.45 -15.03 -7.50
N MET A 219 20.60 -14.27 -8.21
CA MET A 219 19.61 -14.81 -9.13
C MET A 219 20.22 -15.33 -10.43
N TYR A 220 21.25 -14.66 -10.92
CA TYR A 220 21.89 -15.02 -12.18
C TYR A 220 22.82 -16.22 -11.99
N GLU A 221 23.60 -16.22 -10.90
CA GLU A 221 24.63 -17.23 -10.64
C GLU A 221 24.05 -18.59 -10.26
N SER A 222 22.90 -18.62 -9.59
CA SER A 222 22.29 -19.89 -9.17
C SER A 222 21.38 -20.52 -10.24
N HIS A 223 21.08 -19.79 -11.32
CA HIS A 223 20.24 -20.25 -12.44
C HIS A 223 18.88 -20.83 -12.02
N HIS A 224 18.37 -20.47 -10.84
CA HIS A 224 17.02 -20.88 -10.45
C HIS A 224 15.98 -20.02 -11.19
N PRO A 225 14.80 -20.58 -11.47
CA PRO A 225 13.71 -19.83 -12.07
C PRO A 225 13.22 -18.69 -11.17
N ALA A 226 12.60 -17.67 -11.77
CA ALA A 226 12.15 -16.46 -11.09
C ALA A 226 11.28 -16.72 -9.85
N TRP A 227 10.45 -17.78 -9.88
CA TRP A 227 9.62 -18.17 -8.74
C TRP A 227 10.45 -18.42 -7.47
N ALA A 228 11.70 -18.90 -7.58
CA ALA A 228 12.53 -19.21 -6.41
C ALA A 228 12.85 -17.97 -5.55
N TYR A 229 12.76 -16.76 -6.11
CA TYR A 229 13.12 -15.52 -5.42
C TYR A 229 11.94 -14.61 -5.09
N ARG A 230 10.71 -15.04 -5.38
CA ARG A 230 9.48 -14.30 -5.06
C ARG A 230 9.38 -13.94 -3.57
N GLY A 231 9.85 -14.83 -2.70
CA GLY A 231 9.88 -14.64 -1.25
C GLY A 231 10.78 -13.48 -0.83
N ILE A 232 11.94 -13.33 -1.49
CA ILE A 232 12.87 -12.22 -1.24
C ILE A 232 12.22 -10.89 -1.63
N LEU A 233 11.59 -10.80 -2.81
CA LEU A 233 10.90 -9.57 -3.22
C LEU A 233 9.78 -9.21 -2.23
N ASN A 234 8.98 -10.20 -1.82
CA ASN A 234 7.92 -10.03 -0.84
C ASN A 234 8.46 -9.55 0.52
N HIS A 235 9.55 -10.15 1.00
CA HIS A 235 10.23 -9.80 2.26
C HIS A 235 10.69 -8.34 2.26
N GLU A 236 11.44 -7.92 1.25
CA GLU A 236 11.98 -6.56 1.17
C GLU A 236 10.87 -5.51 0.96
N ALA A 237 9.82 -5.85 0.21
CA ALA A 237 8.63 -5.01 0.13
C ALA A 237 7.86 -4.96 1.47
N GLY A 238 7.91 -6.01 2.27
CA GLY A 238 7.40 -6.04 3.65
C GLY A 238 8.09 -5.00 4.51
N HIS A 239 9.43 -4.91 4.45
CA HIS A 239 10.19 -3.85 5.11
C HIS A 239 9.78 -2.46 4.62
N PHE A 240 9.63 -2.27 3.31
CA PHE A 240 9.13 -1.01 2.76
C PHE A 240 7.75 -0.64 3.32
N LEU A 241 6.86 -1.60 3.53
CA LEU A 241 5.53 -1.40 4.10
C LEU A 241 5.50 -1.42 5.63
N GLY A 242 6.66 -1.30 6.28
CA GLY A 242 6.78 -1.07 7.72
C GLY A 242 6.86 -2.32 8.58
N LEU A 243 7.10 -3.50 8.00
CA LEU A 243 7.33 -4.73 8.76
C LEU A 243 8.78 -4.86 9.20
N SER A 244 8.97 -5.50 10.35
CA SER A 244 10.28 -5.91 10.86
C SER A 244 10.42 -7.43 10.77
N HIS A 245 11.65 -7.95 10.94
CA HIS A 245 11.87 -9.40 11.00
C HIS A 245 11.07 -10.05 12.13
N ALA A 246 10.34 -11.12 11.83
CA ALA A 246 9.39 -11.77 12.75
C ALA A 246 10.06 -12.62 13.86
N PHE A 247 11.34 -12.95 13.69
CA PHE A 247 12.14 -13.65 14.70
C PHE A 247 12.63 -12.75 15.86
N PHE A 248 12.36 -11.45 15.80
CA PHE A 248 12.52 -10.52 16.91
C PHE A 248 11.15 -9.96 17.34
N ARG A 249 11.15 -9.00 18.28
CA ARG A 249 9.96 -8.21 18.58
C ARG A 249 9.62 -7.31 17.39
N ASP A 250 8.77 -7.80 16.49
CA ASP A 250 8.38 -7.13 15.24
C ASP A 250 7.21 -6.15 15.39
N GLY A 251 6.67 -6.03 16.60
CA GLY A 251 5.53 -5.17 16.92
C GLY A 251 4.17 -5.85 16.77
N CYS A 252 4.14 -7.16 16.52
CA CYS A 252 2.93 -7.95 16.39
C CYS A 252 2.85 -9.06 17.45
N ASP A 253 1.76 -9.06 18.23
CA ASP A 253 1.56 -10.07 19.29
C ASP A 253 1.22 -11.47 18.74
N ASP A 254 0.80 -11.55 17.47
CA ASP A 254 0.45 -12.79 16.78
C ASP A 254 1.64 -13.44 16.03
N THR A 255 2.83 -12.85 16.14
CA THR A 255 4.10 -13.36 15.63
C THR A 255 5.06 -13.58 16.81
N PRO A 256 5.31 -14.83 17.24
CA PRO A 256 6.11 -15.09 18.42
C PRO A 256 7.60 -14.81 18.14
N GLU A 257 8.28 -14.20 19.10
CA GLU A 257 9.75 -14.15 19.11
C GLU A 257 10.31 -15.58 19.09
N HIS A 258 11.25 -15.86 18.18
CA HIS A 258 11.80 -17.19 17.99
C HIS A 258 13.21 -17.14 17.40
N GLY A 259 14.02 -18.18 17.59
CA GLY A 259 15.43 -18.18 17.13
C GLY A 259 15.65 -18.46 15.63
N ASN A 260 14.59 -18.58 14.84
CA ASN A 260 14.58 -19.00 13.44
C ASN A 260 15.59 -20.14 13.09
N PRO A 261 15.54 -21.30 13.78
CA PRO A 261 16.57 -22.33 13.66
C PRO A 261 16.46 -23.19 12.38
N CYS A 262 15.40 -23.01 11.60
CA CYS A 262 14.98 -23.94 10.57
C CYS A 262 14.76 -23.25 9.24
N TRP A 263 15.52 -23.66 8.22
CA TRP A 263 15.32 -23.17 6.85
C TRP A 263 13.96 -23.59 6.28
N SER A 264 13.48 -24.78 6.61
CA SER A 264 12.17 -25.29 6.18
C SER A 264 11.61 -26.25 7.22
N ARG A 265 10.34 -26.63 7.06
CA ARG A 265 9.68 -27.63 7.90
C ARG A 265 10.10 -29.04 7.51
N THR A 266 10.47 -29.85 8.50
CA THR A 266 10.82 -31.26 8.32
C THR A 266 9.99 -32.13 9.27
N THR A 267 10.19 -33.45 9.25
CA THR A 267 9.59 -34.38 10.21
C THR A 267 10.41 -34.52 11.49
N GLU A 268 11.58 -33.88 11.57
CA GLU A 268 12.54 -34.03 12.67
C GLU A 268 12.59 -32.77 13.54
N ALA A 269 12.78 -32.96 14.84
CA ALA A 269 12.96 -31.86 15.76
C ALA A 269 14.28 -31.09 15.47
N PRO A 270 14.30 -29.76 15.63
CA PRO A 270 13.19 -28.91 16.06
C PRO A 270 12.26 -28.45 14.92
N CYS A 271 12.56 -28.78 13.66
CA CYS A 271 11.90 -28.21 12.49
C CYS A 271 10.53 -28.82 12.16
N ASP A 272 10.09 -29.82 12.92
CA ASP A 272 8.71 -30.32 12.93
C ASP A 272 7.71 -29.32 13.53
N THR A 273 8.20 -28.46 14.45
CA THR A 273 7.41 -27.54 15.27
C THR A 273 7.93 -26.10 15.29
N ALA A 274 9.23 -25.88 15.12
CA ALA A 274 9.87 -24.56 15.20
C ALA A 274 10.10 -23.90 13.82
N ALA A 275 9.77 -24.56 12.71
CA ALA A 275 9.92 -23.98 11.38
C ALA A 275 8.90 -22.87 11.13
N SER A 276 9.37 -21.75 10.60
CA SER A 276 8.53 -20.64 10.15
C SER A 276 8.34 -20.68 8.63
N ASN A 277 7.19 -20.16 8.19
CA ASN A 277 6.96 -19.75 6.81
C ASN A 277 6.57 -18.26 6.71
N ASN A 278 6.72 -17.50 7.80
CA ASN A 278 6.43 -16.07 7.81
C ASN A 278 7.28 -15.35 6.75
N MET A 279 6.67 -14.41 6.05
CA MET A 279 7.30 -13.60 5.02
C MET A 279 8.52 -12.84 5.54
N MET A 280 8.49 -12.43 6.82
CA MET A 280 9.53 -11.65 7.48
C MET A 280 10.59 -12.47 8.22
N ASP A 281 10.61 -13.80 8.04
CA ASP A 281 11.70 -14.65 8.55
C ASP A 281 12.67 -15.04 7.43
N TYR A 282 13.84 -15.57 7.80
CA TYR A 282 14.80 -16.18 6.87
C TYR A 282 14.53 -17.68 6.75
N ASN A 283 13.55 -18.03 5.92
CA ASN A 283 13.15 -19.41 5.63
C ASN A 283 12.97 -19.61 4.11
N ALA A 284 12.76 -20.86 3.68
CA ALA A 284 12.69 -21.24 2.27
C ALA A 284 11.42 -20.76 1.54
N LEU A 285 10.37 -20.37 2.27
CA LEU A 285 9.05 -20.13 1.70
C LEU A 285 8.66 -18.66 1.68
N GLN A 286 8.79 -17.96 2.82
CA GLN A 286 8.45 -16.53 3.00
C GLN A 286 7.09 -16.14 2.41
N ASN A 287 6.06 -16.96 2.66
CA ASN A 287 4.78 -16.89 1.93
C ASN A 287 3.55 -16.85 2.84
N ALA A 288 3.71 -16.37 4.07
CA ALA A 288 2.66 -16.19 5.05
C ALA A 288 2.83 -14.88 5.82
N LEU A 289 1.73 -14.16 6.03
CA LEU A 289 1.64 -12.96 6.84
C LEU A 289 0.61 -13.14 7.94
N SER A 290 0.91 -12.62 9.13
CA SER A 290 -0.05 -12.58 10.24
C SER A 290 -1.13 -11.50 10.03
N PRO A 291 -2.29 -11.62 10.70
CA PRO A 291 -3.26 -10.53 10.77
C PRO A 291 -2.63 -9.18 11.17
N CYS A 292 -1.84 -9.13 12.24
CA CYS A 292 -1.22 -7.87 12.67
C CYS A 292 -0.27 -7.31 11.60
N GLN A 293 0.53 -8.15 10.94
CA GLN A 293 1.42 -7.69 9.87
C GLN A 293 0.62 -7.09 8.70
N ILE A 294 -0.46 -7.75 8.25
CA ILE A 294 -1.36 -7.24 7.21
C ILE A 294 -1.97 -5.89 7.64
N GLY A 295 -2.44 -5.81 8.88
CA GLY A 295 -2.99 -4.58 9.45
C GLY A 295 -1.98 -3.42 9.45
N THR A 296 -0.73 -3.70 9.83
CA THR A 296 0.37 -2.73 9.81
C THR A 296 0.62 -2.19 8.40
N MET A 297 0.68 -3.08 7.40
CA MET A 297 0.87 -2.68 6.00
C MET A 297 -0.29 -1.82 5.50
N HIS A 298 -1.55 -2.20 5.78
CA HIS A 298 -2.72 -1.38 5.42
C HIS A 298 -2.73 -0.03 6.13
N ALA A 299 -2.28 0.02 7.39
CA ALA A 299 -2.16 1.25 8.14
C ALA A 299 -1.19 2.22 7.48
N ARG A 300 -0.04 1.75 6.97
CA ARG A 300 0.90 2.54 6.16
C ARG A 300 0.27 2.99 4.87
N MET A 301 -0.26 2.05 4.10
CA MET A 301 -0.86 2.35 2.79
C MET A 301 -2.05 3.33 2.89
N ALA A 302 -2.76 3.39 4.01
CA ALA A 302 -3.92 4.27 4.19
C ALA A 302 -3.59 5.64 4.80
N ASP A 303 -2.42 5.79 5.43
CA ASP A 303 -2.02 7.06 6.03
C ASP A 303 -1.68 8.08 4.93
N THR A 304 -2.41 9.19 4.88
CA THR A 304 -2.19 10.27 3.90
C THR A 304 -0.84 10.96 4.06
N ASN A 305 -0.20 10.81 5.23
CA ASN A 305 1.10 11.40 5.53
C ASN A 305 2.26 10.40 5.38
N SER A 306 1.96 9.12 5.16
CA SER A 306 3.01 8.11 4.99
C SER A 306 3.79 8.35 3.70
N TYR A 307 5.05 7.92 3.72
CA TYR A 307 5.90 7.94 2.55
C TYR A 307 5.45 6.86 1.55
N GLU A 308 5.15 5.68 2.08
CA GLU A 308 4.76 4.45 1.39
C GLU A 308 3.51 4.65 0.53
N ARG A 309 2.51 5.41 1.00
CA ARG A 309 1.28 5.66 0.23
C ARG A 309 1.53 6.35 -1.12
N ARG A 310 2.62 7.10 -1.27
CA ARG A 310 2.98 7.77 -2.54
C ARG A 310 3.32 6.77 -3.66
N PHE A 311 3.68 5.55 -3.27
CA PHE A 311 4.08 4.46 -4.16
C PHE A 311 2.90 3.61 -4.61
N LEU A 312 1.69 3.93 -4.15
CA LEU A 312 0.49 3.21 -4.57
C LEU A 312 -0.10 3.82 -5.84
N VAL A 313 -0.72 2.98 -6.65
CA VAL A 313 -1.59 3.44 -7.73
C VAL A 313 -2.83 4.07 -7.12
N LYS A 314 -3.08 5.34 -7.49
CA LYS A 314 -4.14 6.19 -6.92
C LYS A 314 -5.54 5.87 -7.48
N ASN A 315 -5.93 4.60 -7.47
CA ASN A 315 -7.23 4.16 -7.98
C ASN A 315 -8.42 4.68 -7.14
N TRP A 316 -8.16 5.24 -5.96
CA TRP A 316 -9.18 5.84 -5.09
C TRP A 316 -9.52 7.29 -5.43
N CYS A 317 -8.86 7.91 -6.41
CA CYS A 317 -9.23 9.26 -6.86
C CYS A 317 -10.45 9.24 -7.79
N THR A 318 -10.62 8.17 -8.55
CA THR A 318 -11.69 7.99 -9.54
C THR A 318 -12.55 6.80 -9.18
N ARG A 319 -13.84 6.88 -9.52
CA ARG A 319 -14.76 5.76 -9.29
C ARG A 319 -14.42 4.60 -10.22
N GLN A 320 -14.33 3.41 -9.65
CA GLN A 320 -14.04 2.17 -10.33
C GLN A 320 -15.32 1.36 -10.49
N GLU A 321 -15.54 0.83 -11.70
CA GLU A 321 -16.70 0.00 -11.99
C GLU A 321 -16.72 -1.26 -11.10
N GLY A 322 -17.90 -1.64 -10.61
CA GLY A 322 -18.07 -2.81 -9.75
C GLY A 322 -17.49 -2.70 -8.34
N GLN A 323 -17.01 -1.52 -7.93
CA GLN A 323 -16.44 -1.30 -6.59
C GLN A 323 -17.40 -0.57 -5.62
N ASP A 324 -18.67 -0.43 -5.98
CA ASP A 324 -19.68 0.15 -5.11
C ASP A 324 -20.00 -0.80 -3.95
N ILE A 325 -20.18 -0.24 -2.76
CA ILE A 325 -20.39 -0.98 -1.51
C ILE A 325 -21.84 -0.87 -1.08
N THR A 326 -22.43 -2.00 -0.67
CA THR A 326 -23.77 -2.04 -0.05
C THR A 326 -23.69 -2.52 1.39
N ILE A 327 -24.03 -1.66 2.34
CA ILE A 327 -24.09 -1.98 3.77
C ILE A 327 -25.48 -2.50 4.11
N ARG A 328 -25.56 -3.78 4.51
CA ARG A 328 -26.82 -4.50 4.75
C ARG A 328 -27.12 -4.73 6.23
N ASP A 329 -26.07 -4.80 7.04
CA ASP A 329 -26.06 -5.08 8.46
C ASP A 329 -25.28 -3.99 9.19
N THR A 330 -24.74 -4.28 10.38
CA THR A 330 -23.92 -3.33 11.13
C THR A 330 -22.44 -3.54 10.85
N VAL A 331 -21.82 -2.54 10.22
CA VAL A 331 -20.41 -2.53 9.86
C VAL A 331 -19.71 -1.39 10.59
N VAL A 332 -18.51 -1.65 11.13
CA VAL A 332 -17.68 -0.63 11.78
C VAL A 332 -16.33 -0.53 11.07
N TRP A 333 -16.05 0.63 10.48
CA TRP A 333 -14.75 0.96 9.89
C TRP A 333 -13.92 1.76 10.89
N LYS A 334 -12.97 1.07 11.53
CA LYS A 334 -12.09 1.63 12.57
C LYS A 334 -10.84 2.32 12.03
N GLY A 335 -10.21 1.75 11.00
CA GLY A 335 -9.02 2.30 10.37
C GLY A 335 -9.33 3.24 9.21
N ASP A 336 -8.32 4.03 8.81
CA ASP A 336 -8.40 4.86 7.61
C ASP A 336 -8.63 3.99 6.36
N LYS A 337 -9.56 4.41 5.51
CA LYS A 337 -9.92 3.67 4.30
C LYS A 337 -10.03 4.61 3.10
N ASP A 338 -9.46 4.15 1.98
CA ASP A 338 -9.62 4.76 0.66
C ASP A 338 -10.56 3.88 -0.15
N LEU A 339 -11.78 4.37 -0.42
CA LEU A 339 -12.74 3.68 -1.26
C LEU A 339 -12.48 3.96 -2.73
N THR A 340 -12.87 3.02 -3.57
CA THR A 340 -12.83 3.12 -5.04
C THR A 340 -14.21 3.19 -5.66
N GLY A 341 -15.27 3.16 -4.83
CA GLY A 341 -16.66 3.24 -5.27
C GLY A 341 -17.51 4.09 -4.32
N GLN A 342 -18.81 4.10 -4.58
CA GLN A 342 -19.79 4.76 -3.73
C GLN A 342 -20.29 3.83 -2.63
N VAL A 343 -21.02 4.36 -1.65
CA VAL A 343 -21.60 3.55 -0.55
C VAL A 343 -23.12 3.69 -0.57
N THR A 344 -23.83 2.57 -0.49
CA THR A 344 -25.28 2.53 -0.26
C THR A 344 -25.56 1.78 1.03
N ILE A 345 -26.20 2.44 2.00
CA ILE A 345 -26.66 1.82 3.23
C ILE A 345 -28.14 1.53 3.05
N ILE A 346 -28.51 0.25 3.04
CA ILE A 346 -29.90 -0.16 2.84
C ILE A 346 -30.69 -0.15 4.15
N ALA A 347 -32.01 -0.34 4.08
CA ALA A 347 -32.87 -0.36 5.26
C ALA A 347 -32.38 -1.38 6.31
N GLY A 348 -32.24 -0.93 7.56
CA GLY A 348 -31.70 -1.75 8.65
C GLY A 348 -30.17 -1.83 8.71
N GLY A 349 -29.47 -1.40 7.65
CA GLY A 349 -28.02 -1.30 7.63
C GLY A 349 -27.51 -0.12 8.46
N VAL A 350 -26.37 -0.32 9.12
CA VAL A 350 -25.68 0.67 9.93
C VAL A 350 -24.20 0.69 9.55
N LEU A 351 -23.71 1.81 9.04
CA LEU A 351 -22.28 2.03 8.86
C LEU A 351 -21.76 2.96 9.94
N ARG A 352 -20.81 2.50 10.76
CA ARG A 352 -20.07 3.33 11.70
C ARG A 352 -18.66 3.60 11.19
N VAL A 353 -18.32 4.87 11.02
CA VAL A 353 -16.98 5.32 10.61
C VAL A 353 -16.31 5.98 11.80
N GLU A 354 -15.17 5.44 12.25
CA GLU A 354 -14.43 5.96 13.41
C GLU A 354 -13.18 6.77 13.02
N ALA A 355 -12.73 6.64 11.77
CA ALA A 355 -11.51 7.26 11.28
C ALA A 355 -11.73 7.94 9.92
N ARG A 356 -10.67 8.08 9.13
CA ARG A 356 -10.75 8.72 7.82
C ARG A 356 -11.39 7.79 6.79
N LEU A 357 -12.40 8.26 6.08
CA LEU A 357 -12.96 7.61 4.91
C LEU A 357 -12.79 8.53 3.70
N SER A 358 -11.99 8.11 2.72
CA SER A 358 -11.93 8.78 1.42
C SER A 358 -12.92 8.17 0.44
N LEU A 359 -13.69 9.03 -0.22
CA LEU A 359 -14.51 8.66 -1.38
C LEU A 359 -13.88 9.24 -2.66
N PRO A 360 -13.96 8.54 -3.81
CA PRO A 360 -13.45 9.04 -5.07
C PRO A 360 -14.28 10.22 -5.58
N GLU A 361 -13.77 10.90 -6.60
CA GLU A 361 -14.50 11.96 -7.29
C GLU A 361 -15.86 11.45 -7.77
N ASN A 362 -16.90 12.27 -7.63
CA ASN A 362 -18.28 11.97 -8.00
C ASN A 362 -18.93 10.77 -7.27
N ALA A 363 -18.32 10.21 -6.22
CA ALA A 363 -18.98 9.21 -5.38
C ALA A 363 -19.90 9.86 -4.34
N ARG A 364 -20.94 9.11 -3.93
CA ARG A 364 -21.90 9.50 -2.90
C ARG A 364 -22.03 8.44 -1.81
N ILE A 365 -22.57 8.85 -0.67
CA ILE A 365 -23.12 7.93 0.34
C ILE A 365 -24.64 8.05 0.28
N THR A 366 -25.33 6.97 -0.09
CA THR A 366 -26.80 6.92 -0.17
C THR A 366 -27.36 6.20 1.05
N LEU A 367 -28.30 6.83 1.76
CA LEU A 367 -28.97 6.31 2.94
C LEU A 367 -30.43 5.99 2.59
N MET A 368 -30.74 4.71 2.43
CA MET A 368 -32.11 4.27 2.20
C MET A 368 -32.98 4.51 3.45
N PRO A 369 -34.32 4.57 3.31
CA PRO A 369 -35.24 4.62 4.45
C PRO A 369 -34.91 3.59 5.54
N GLY A 370 -34.69 4.05 6.78
CA GLY A 370 -34.33 3.18 7.90
C GLY A 370 -32.85 2.78 7.99
N ALA A 371 -31.99 3.32 7.12
CA ALA A 371 -30.54 3.17 7.19
C ALA A 371 -29.90 4.18 8.17
N GLU A 372 -28.73 3.86 8.70
CA GLU A 372 -27.98 4.75 9.58
C GLU A 372 -26.50 4.87 9.18
N LEU A 373 -26.00 6.10 9.11
CA LEU A 373 -24.59 6.42 9.06
C LEU A 373 -24.18 7.06 10.39
N GLN A 374 -23.28 6.40 11.12
CA GLN A 374 -22.71 6.89 12.36
C GLN A 374 -21.28 7.40 12.13
N LEU A 375 -21.01 8.63 12.52
CA LEU A 375 -19.68 9.23 12.44
C LEU A 375 -19.15 9.42 13.86
N GLY A 376 -18.09 8.70 14.20
CA GLY A 376 -17.40 8.85 15.48
C GLY A 376 -16.68 10.18 15.61
N SER A 377 -16.25 10.52 16.82
CA SER A 377 -15.59 11.80 17.14
C SER A 377 -14.32 12.09 16.33
N LYS A 378 -13.65 11.06 15.79
CA LYS A 378 -12.46 11.19 14.94
C LYS A 378 -12.75 11.05 13.45
N ALA A 379 -14.00 10.79 13.07
CA ALA A 379 -14.39 10.52 11.70
C ALA A 379 -14.06 11.70 10.78
N LEU A 380 -13.50 11.38 9.61
CA LEU A 380 -13.28 12.36 8.54
C LEU A 380 -13.75 11.77 7.21
N LEU A 381 -14.88 12.25 6.71
CA LEU A 381 -15.32 11.99 5.34
C LEU A 381 -14.75 13.05 4.40
N HIS A 382 -14.00 12.62 3.39
CA HIS A 382 -13.39 13.53 2.43
C HIS A 382 -13.02 12.83 1.12
N ASN A 383 -12.34 13.54 0.21
CA ASN A 383 -11.64 12.96 -0.92
C ASN A 383 -10.13 13.18 -0.72
N ALA A 384 -9.35 12.11 -0.66
CA ALA A 384 -7.92 12.19 -0.37
C ALA A 384 -7.05 12.71 -1.53
N CYS A 385 -7.66 13.05 -2.67
CA CYS A 385 -6.99 13.59 -3.85
C CYS A 385 -7.25 15.08 -4.06
N GLY A 386 -8.01 15.73 -3.16
CA GLY A 386 -8.36 17.15 -3.25
C GLY A 386 -9.46 17.46 -4.25
N LEU A 387 -10.17 16.44 -4.74
CA LEU A 387 -11.32 16.57 -5.65
C LEU A 387 -12.63 16.65 -4.87
N GLU A 388 -13.72 17.01 -5.54
CA GLU A 388 -15.06 16.98 -4.94
C GLU A 388 -15.70 15.60 -5.03
N TRP A 389 -16.37 15.19 -3.96
CA TRP A 389 -17.29 14.04 -3.99
C TRP A 389 -18.73 14.56 -3.82
N GLU A 390 -19.71 13.77 -4.24
CA GLU A 390 -21.10 14.25 -4.31
C GLU A 390 -21.67 14.54 -2.91
N GLY A 391 -21.31 13.73 -1.92
CA GLY A 391 -21.74 13.93 -0.54
C GLY A 391 -22.73 12.86 -0.06
N ILE A 392 -23.61 13.24 0.86
CA ILE A 392 -24.56 12.31 1.52
C ILE A 392 -25.97 12.59 1.03
N GLU A 393 -26.68 11.54 0.60
CA GLU A 393 -28.04 11.58 0.09
C GLU A 393 -28.97 10.63 0.88
N ALA A 394 -30.08 11.13 1.43
CA ALA A 394 -31.17 10.33 1.98
C ALA A 394 -32.47 10.63 1.21
N PRO A 395 -32.76 9.91 0.12
CA PRO A 395 -33.92 10.16 -0.71
C PRO A 395 -35.24 10.07 0.09
N ARG A 396 -36.15 11.03 -0.14
CA ARG A 396 -37.49 11.01 0.48
C ARG A 396 -38.37 9.95 -0.20
N ARG A 397 -39.13 9.20 0.60
CA ARG A 397 -40.41 8.61 0.15
C ARG A 397 -41.57 9.40 0.77
N PHE A 398 -42.63 9.56 -0.02
CA PHE A 398 -43.79 10.42 0.23
C PHE A 398 -44.47 10.22 1.60
N LEU A 399 -44.26 9.07 2.27
CA LEU A 399 -44.81 8.72 3.59
C LEU A 399 -43.86 7.89 4.48
N GLY A 400 -42.53 8.00 4.32
CA GLY A 400 -41.56 7.11 5.01
C GLY A 400 -40.48 7.83 5.84
N ALA A 401 -39.94 7.13 6.85
CA ALA A 401 -38.75 7.56 7.58
C ALA A 401 -37.55 7.69 6.63
N ARG A 402 -36.74 8.74 6.76
CA ARG A 402 -35.49 8.88 6.00
C ARG A 402 -34.36 8.04 6.60
N GLY A 403 -33.31 7.81 5.83
CA GLY A 403 -32.02 7.44 6.38
C GLY A 403 -31.50 8.54 7.31
N ARG A 404 -30.64 8.19 8.29
CA ARG A 404 -30.18 9.12 9.32
C ARG A 404 -28.67 9.20 9.37
N VAL A 405 -28.15 10.39 9.64
CA VAL A 405 -26.76 10.61 10.00
C VAL A 405 -26.69 10.99 11.48
N LEU A 406 -25.96 10.19 12.25
CA LEU A 406 -25.59 10.51 13.63
C LEU A 406 -24.11 10.87 13.64
N ALA A 407 -23.73 12.01 14.22
CA ALA A 407 -22.33 12.37 14.30
C ALA A 407 -21.99 12.84 15.72
N GLU A 408 -20.94 12.23 16.28
CA GLU A 408 -20.35 12.65 17.54
C GLU A 408 -19.62 13.98 17.37
N ASP A 409 -19.44 14.71 18.47
CA ASP A 409 -18.64 15.92 18.48
C ASP A 409 -17.21 15.63 18.00
N GLY A 410 -16.74 16.37 16.99
CA GLY A 410 -15.43 16.20 16.36
C GLY A 410 -15.47 15.54 14.97
N ALA A 411 -16.59 14.91 14.59
CA ALA A 411 -16.78 14.38 13.24
C ALA A 411 -16.68 15.48 12.18
N ARG A 412 -16.01 15.20 11.07
CA ARG A 412 -15.74 16.16 9.99
C ARG A 412 -16.16 15.63 8.63
N ILE A 413 -16.73 16.50 7.82
CA ILE A 413 -17.04 16.25 6.41
C ILE A 413 -16.40 17.37 5.58
N ARG A 414 -15.66 17.03 4.53
CA ARG A 414 -14.94 17.98 3.66
C ARG A 414 -15.13 17.65 2.19
N GLY A 415 -15.19 18.68 1.34
CA GLY A 415 -15.22 18.52 -0.12
C GLY A 415 -16.49 17.86 -0.70
N ALA A 416 -17.58 17.86 0.05
CA ALA A 416 -18.87 17.33 -0.40
C ALA A 416 -19.66 18.40 -1.16
N ARG A 417 -20.23 18.05 -2.32
CA ARG A 417 -21.10 18.96 -3.11
C ARG A 417 -22.43 19.23 -2.41
N PHE A 418 -23.05 18.21 -1.84
CA PHE A 418 -24.30 18.34 -1.12
C PHE A 418 -24.35 17.45 0.12
N ILE A 419 -25.23 17.82 1.05
CA ILE A 419 -25.57 17.03 2.21
C ILE A 419 -27.09 17.14 2.39
N ASP A 420 -27.82 16.11 1.97
CA ASP A 420 -29.28 16.02 2.15
C ASP A 420 -29.61 14.71 2.84
N TYR A 421 -29.93 14.79 4.14
CA TYR A 421 -30.41 13.66 4.93
C TYR A 421 -31.60 14.04 5.82
#